data_AF-A0A3C1ZHE8-F1
#
_entry.id   AF-A0A3C1ZHE8-F1
#
_cell.length_a   1.000
_cell.length_b   1.000
_cell.length_c   1.000
_cell.angle_alpha   90.00
_cell.angle_beta   90.00
_cell.angle_gamma   90.00
#
_symmetry.space_group_name_H-M   'P 1'
#
loop_
_entity.id
_entity.type
_entity.pdbx_description
1 polymer ?
#
loop_
_entity_poly.entity_id
_entity_poly.type
_entity_poly.pdbx_seq_one_letter_code
_entity_poly.pdbx_strand_id
1 'polypeptide(L)'
;MKPPRARKSSLSLLFVGGALAAGLCLYLLAGRYPRPGLLNPFTLGRDDIAMKVLLSLRLPRALGALLLGAVLGGSGAVFQSIFGNPLVDAGF
;
A
#
# COMPACT_ATOMS: atom_id res chain seq x y z
N MET A 1 -17.10 -31.67 16.27
CA MET A 1 -16.90 -30.26 16.64
C MET A 1 -15.63 -29.73 15.96
N LYS A 2 -15.72 -28.79 15.01
CA LYS A 2 -14.56 -28.10 14.40
C LYS A 2 -14.14 -26.95 15.32
N PRO A 3 -12.86 -26.78 15.67
CA PRO A 3 -12.42 -25.69 16.54
C PRO A 3 -12.59 -24.32 15.86
N PRO A 4 -12.80 -23.23 16.62
CA PRO A 4 -12.98 -21.89 16.08
C PRO A 4 -11.69 -21.42 15.39
N ARG A 5 -11.75 -21.24 14.07
CA ARG A 5 -10.65 -20.78 13.19
C ARG A 5 -10.27 -19.29 13.38
N ALA A 6 -10.72 -18.66 14.48
CA ALA A 6 -10.91 -17.21 14.56
C ALA A 6 -9.68 -16.37 14.97
N ARG A 7 -8.56 -16.97 15.41
CA ARG A 7 -7.43 -16.18 15.98
C ARG A 7 -6.32 -15.84 14.99
N LYS A 8 -6.10 -16.65 13.94
CA LYS A 8 -4.98 -16.45 12.99
C LYS A 8 -5.23 -15.31 11.98
N SER A 9 -6.50 -15.04 11.65
CA SER A 9 -6.87 -14.02 10.66
C SER A 9 -6.57 -12.59 11.11
N SER A 10 -6.80 -12.27 12.39
CA SER A 10 -6.55 -10.93 12.94
C SER A 10 -5.06 -10.57 12.89
N LEU A 11 -4.16 -11.52 13.21
CA LEU A 11 -2.72 -11.30 13.16
C LEU A 11 -2.22 -11.07 11.73
N SER A 12 -2.73 -11.84 10.75
CA SER A 12 -2.37 -11.63 9.34
C SER A 12 -2.86 -10.27 8.81
N LEU A 13 -4.06 -9.82 9.20
CA LEU A 13 -4.57 -8.51 8.82
C LEU A 13 -3.72 -7.38 9.40
N LEU A 14 -3.32 -7.50 10.67
CA LEU A 14 -2.43 -6.54 11.32
C LEU A 14 -1.05 -6.50 10.64
N PHE A 15 -0.50 -7.66 10.28
CA PHE A 15 0.78 -7.73 9.59
C PHE A 15 0.72 -7.09 8.20
N VAL A 16 -0.31 -7.40 7.40
CA VAL A 16 -0.51 -6.82 6.07
C VAL A 16 -0.73 -5.30 6.16
N GLY A 17 -1.58 -4.85 7.09
CA GLY A 17 -1.81 -3.43 7.34
C GLY A 17 -0.53 -2.70 7.78
N GLY A 18 0.25 -3.33 8.67
CA GLY A 18 1.55 -2.81 9.10
C GLY A 18 2.57 -2.72 7.97
N ALA A 19 2.65 -3.75 7.13
CA ALA A 19 3.52 -3.76 5.96
C ALA A 19 3.13 -2.69 4.93
N LEU A 20 1.82 -2.51 4.67
CA LEU A 20 1.31 -1.44 3.80
C LEU A 20 1.63 -0.05 4.36
N ALA A 21 1.42 0.18 5.66
CA ALA A 21 1.73 1.45 6.30
C ALA A 21 3.24 1.75 6.29
N ALA A 22 4.07 0.75 6.57
CA ALA A 22 5.53 0.88 6.49
C ALA A 22 5.99 1.17 5.06
N GLY A 23 5.46 0.45 4.06
CA GLY A 23 5.74 0.70 2.65
C GLY A 23 5.32 2.10 2.19
N LEU A 24 4.15 2.57 2.63
CA LEU A 24 3.68 3.93 2.34
C LEU A 24 4.58 4.98 2.98
N CYS A 25 4.98 4.78 4.25
CA CYS A 25 5.89 5.66 4.96
C CYS A 25 7.24 5.75 4.24
N LEU A 26 7.82 4.60 3.87
CA LEU A 26 9.04 4.53 3.09
C LEU A 26 8.90 5.21 1.73
N TYR A 27 7.79 5.02 1.01
CA TYR A 27 7.53 5.67 -0.27
C TYR A 27 7.48 7.20 -0.16
N LEU A 28 6.83 7.71 0.89
CA LEU A 28 6.74 9.16 1.12
C LEU A 28 8.09 9.77 1.52
N LEU A 29 8.87 9.06 2.33
CA LEU A 29 10.18 9.49 2.82
C LEU A 29 11.31 9.32 1.80
N ALA A 30 11.22 8.31 0.92
CA ALA A 30 12.21 8.05 -0.11
C ALA A 30 11.98 8.98 -1.31
N GLY A 31 12.99 9.78 -1.65
CA GLY A 31 12.91 10.58 -2.87
C GLY A 31 14.17 11.37 -3.18
N ARG A 32 14.25 11.87 -4.42
CA ARG A 32 15.46 12.50 -4.97
C ARG A 32 15.45 14.03 -4.86
N TYR A 33 14.83 14.59 -3.82
CA TYR A 33 14.70 16.04 -3.69
C TYR A 33 15.09 16.49 -2.28
N PRO A 34 15.99 17.49 -2.09
CA PRO A 34 16.92 18.09 -3.06
C PRO A 34 18.18 17.25 -3.33
N ARG A 35 18.47 16.23 -2.50
CA ARG A 35 19.54 15.23 -2.71
C ARG A 35 18.95 13.81 -2.69
N PRO A 36 19.56 12.82 -3.36
CA PRO A 36 19.16 11.43 -3.23
C PRO A 36 19.38 10.97 -1.78
N GLY A 37 18.32 10.51 -1.11
CA GLY A 37 18.41 10.02 0.26
C GLY A 37 17.04 9.86 0.92
N LEU A 38 17.06 9.59 2.23
CA LEU A 38 15.87 9.68 3.07
C LEU A 38 15.64 11.14 3.44
N LEU A 39 14.46 11.66 3.11
CA LEU A 39 14.05 12.99 3.54
C LEU A 39 13.93 13.03 5.05
N ASN A 40 14.53 14.04 5.67
CA ASN A 40 14.29 14.32 7.07
C ASN A 40 12.92 15.00 7.22
N PRO A 41 11.94 14.41 7.94
CA PRO A 41 10.61 15.01 8.12
C PRO A 41 10.67 16.42 8.72
N PHE A 42 11.68 16.68 9.57
CA PHE A 42 11.86 17.96 10.23
C PHE A 42 12.30 19.09 9.29
N THR A 43 12.91 18.76 8.14
CA THR A 43 13.27 19.75 7.12
C THR A 43 12.15 20.01 6.11
N LEU A 44 11.19 19.08 6.00
CA LEU A 44 10.09 19.15 5.03
C LEU A 44 9.15 20.33 5.27
N GLY A 45 8.89 20.66 6.54
CA GLY A 45 8.04 21.80 6.92
C GLY A 45 8.69 23.18 6.72
N ARG A 46 9.97 23.24 6.33
CA ARG A 46 10.69 24.50 6.06
C ARG A 46 10.89 24.76 4.56
N ASP A 47 10.57 23.80 3.70
CA ASP A 47 10.80 23.86 2.25
C ASP A 47 9.46 23.69 1.50
N ASP A 48 8.91 24.82 1.04
CA ASP A 48 7.62 24.88 0.35
C ASP A 48 7.60 24.05 -0.94
N ILE A 49 8.74 23.92 -1.62
CA ILE A 49 8.84 23.15 -2.86
C ILE A 49 8.77 21.66 -2.56
N ALA A 50 9.48 21.21 -1.52
CA ALA A 50 9.44 19.82 -1.08
C ALA A 50 8.01 19.41 -0.68
N MET A 51 7.30 20.28 0.05
CA MET A 51 5.91 20.06 0.45
C MET A 51 4.97 19.98 -0.76
N LYS A 52 5.12 20.88 -1.72
CA LYS A 52 4.30 20.88 -2.95
C LYS A 52 4.53 19.62 -3.79
N VAL A 53 5.77 19.16 -3.92
CA VAL A 53 6.09 17.90 -4.62
C VAL A 53 5.48 16.69 -3.89
N LEU A 54 5.55 16.67 -2.56
CA LEU A 54 4.95 15.61 -1.75
C LEU A 54 3.42 15.55 -1.98
N LEU A 55 2.73 16.68 -1.85
CA LEU A 55 1.28 16.76 -1.92
C LEU A 55 0.74 16.63 -3.35
N SER A 56 1.40 17.23 -4.34
CA SER A 56 0.90 17.28 -5.72
C SER A 56 1.39 16.14 -6.61
N LEU A 57 2.48 15.44 -6.26
CA LEU A 57 2.97 14.31 -7.06
C LEU A 57 2.99 12.98 -6.30
N ARG A 58 3.59 12.93 -5.12
CA ARG A 58 3.78 11.65 -4.42
C ARG A 58 2.49 11.11 -3.83
N LEU A 59 1.74 11.97 -3.14
CA LEU A 59 0.49 11.59 -2.50
C LEU A 59 -0.55 11.07 -3.50
N PRO A 60 -0.85 11.76 -4.63
CA PRO A 60 -1.79 11.21 -5.63
C PRO A 60 -1.29 9.90 -6.26
N ARG A 61 0.02 9.75 -6.47
CA ARG A 61 0.59 8.50 -7.00
C ARG A 61 0.49 7.34 -6.01
N ALA A 62 0.72 7.59 -4.72
CA ALA A 62 0.56 6.60 -3.66
C ALA A 62 -0.89 6.14 -3.54
N LEU A 63 -1.84 7.08 -3.57
CA LEU A 63 -3.28 6.78 -3.60
C LEU A 63 -3.65 5.95 -4.82
N GLY A 64 -3.15 6.32 -6.00
CA GLY A 64 -3.34 5.55 -7.23
C GLY A 64 -2.85 4.11 -7.12
N ALA A 65 -1.64 3.90 -6.57
CA ALA A 65 -1.09 2.56 -6.36
C ALA A 65 -1.93 1.73 -5.37
N LEU A 66 -2.40 2.33 -4.27
CA LEU A 66 -3.27 1.67 -3.29
C LEU A 66 -4.60 1.25 -3.92
N LEU A 67 -5.25 2.15 -4.65
CA LEU A 67 -6.53 1.89 -5.30
C LEU A 67 -6.39 0.81 -6.38
N LEU A 68 -5.34 0.88 -7.21
CA LEU A 68 -5.07 -0.14 -8.23
C LEU A 68 -4.82 -1.51 -7.59
N GLY A 69 -3.99 -1.58 -6.54
CA GLY A 69 -3.76 -2.82 -5.81
C GLY A 69 -5.05 -3.41 -5.21
N ALA A 70 -5.92 -2.56 -4.65
CA ALA A 70 -7.20 -2.98 -4.11
C ALA A 70 -8.16 -3.52 -5.18
N VAL A 71 -8.23 -2.85 -6.34
CA VAL A 71 -9.06 -3.30 -7.48
C VAL A 71 -8.56 -4.62 -8.04
N LEU A 72 -7.25 -4.76 -8.27
CA LEU A 72 -6.65 -5.98 -8.79
C LEU A 72 -6.82 -7.16 -7.82
N GLY A 73 -6.53 -6.94 -6.53
CA GLY A 73 -6.71 -7.97 -5.51
C GLY A 73 -8.18 -8.36 -5.30
N GLY A 74 -9.08 -7.37 -5.33
CA GLY A 74 -10.53 -7.60 -5.26
C GLY A 74 -11.05 -8.38 -6.46
N SER A 75 -10.61 -8.03 -7.66
CA SER A 75 -10.95 -8.76 -8.89
C SER A 75 -10.48 -10.22 -8.80
N GLY A 76 -9.20 -10.47 -8.47
CA GLY A 76 -8.67 -11.82 -8.32
C GLY A 76 -9.45 -12.66 -7.30
N ALA A 77 -9.81 -12.08 -6.15
CA ALA A 77 -10.64 -12.76 -5.15
C ALA A 77 -12.04 -13.13 -5.69
N VAL A 78 -12.68 -12.23 -6.45
CA VAL A 78 -13.97 -12.50 -7.09
C VAL A 78 -13.84 -13.62 -8.12
N PHE A 79 -12.86 -13.56 -9.02
CA PHE A 79 -12.61 -14.62 -10.01
C PHE A 79 -12.36 -15.98 -9.35
N GLN A 80 -11.50 -16.04 -8.34
CA GLN A 80 -11.24 -17.27 -7.59
C GLN A 80 -12.50 -17.82 -6.91
N SER A 81 -13.40 -16.94 -6.45
CA SER A 81 -14.67 -17.35 -5.83
C SER A 81 -15.69 -17.91 -6.82
N ILE A 82 -15.81 -17.30 -8.00
CA ILE A 82 -16.76 -17.72 -9.05
C ILE A 82 -16.36 -19.06 -9.65
N PHE A 83 -15.07 -19.23 -9.97
CA PHE A 83 -14.55 -20.45 -10.58
C PHE A 83 -14.22 -21.55 -9.56
N GLY A 84 -14.21 -21.23 -8.27
CA GLY A 84 -13.83 -22.16 -7.20
C GLY A 84 -12.39 -22.70 -7.34
N ASN A 85 -11.55 -22.00 -8.11
CA ASN A 85 -10.19 -22.41 -8.41
C ASN A 85 -9.21 -21.31 -7.98
N PRO A 86 -8.36 -21.55 -6.97
CA PRO A 86 -7.43 -20.56 -6.44
C PRO A 86 -6.30 -20.18 -7.42
N LEU A 87 -6.16 -20.89 -8.55
CA LEU A 87 -5.17 -20.60 -9.59
C LEU A 87 -5.71 -19.66 -10.69
N VAL A 88 -6.99 -19.31 -10.63
CA VAL A 88 -7.58 -18.39 -11.61
C VAL A 88 -7.16 -16.97 -11.28
N ASP A 89 -6.73 -16.26 -12.32
CA ASP A 89 -6.43 -14.83 -12.28
C ASP A 89 -7.27 -14.10 -13.34
N ALA A 90 -7.47 -12.80 -13.12
CA ALA A 90 -8.33 -11.94 -13.91
C ALA A 90 -7.73 -11.54 -15.28
N GLY A 91 -6.51 -11.98 -15.60
CA GLY A 91 -5.95 -11.95 -16.95
C GLY A 91 -5.32 -10.63 -17.40
N PHE A 92 -4.69 -9.89 -16.49
CA PHE A 92 -3.88 -8.69 -16.81
C PHE A 92 -2.39 -8.93 -16.56
#